data_AF-A0A7V5PF36-F1
#
_entry.id   AF-A0A7V5PF36-F1
#
_cell.length_a   1.000
_cell.length_b   1.000
_cell.length_c   1.000
_cell.angle_alpha   90.00
_cell.angle_beta   90.00
_cell.angle_gamma   90.00
#
_symmetry.space_group_name_H-M   'P 1'
#
loop_
_entity.id
_entity.type
_entity.pdbx_description
1 polymer ?
#
loop_
_entity_poly.entity_id
_entity_poly.type
_entity_poly.pdbx_seq_one_letter_code
_entity_poly.pdbx_strand_id
1 'polypeptide(L)'
;MHTGGTLILIRILLIAGFIILYFLAIVLLRPYLPHRKHRFSYLLLKVSYLTYLFFILVFFYFLAFYQNNLDEYFNTARLILIFLSLFLPTIIMLVRKKIRHKRHLYNWVFSVFHFAIVVFYFMMYFQILALYD
;
A
#
# COMPACT_ATOMS: atom_id res chain seq x y z
N MET A 1 28.98 20.11 -9.79
CA MET A 1 29.00 18.64 -9.92
C MET A 1 28.87 17.99 -8.53
N HIS A 2 27.69 18.04 -7.90
CA HIS A 2 27.43 17.40 -6.60
C HIS A 2 26.06 16.70 -6.52
N THR A 3 25.32 16.61 -7.63
CA THR A 3 23.93 16.12 -7.67
C THR A 3 23.80 14.60 -7.60
N GLY A 4 24.79 13.83 -8.05
CA GLY A 4 24.72 12.36 -8.05
C GLY A 4 24.67 11.74 -6.65
N GLY A 5 25.50 12.23 -5.71
CA GLY A 5 25.56 11.68 -4.35
C GLY A 5 24.31 11.98 -3.53
N THR A 6 23.76 13.19 -3.64
CA THR A 6 22.51 13.59 -2.97
C THR A 6 21.31 12.79 -3.46
N LEU A 7 21.21 12.49 -4.76
CA LEU A 7 20.14 11.65 -5.31
C LEU A 7 20.18 10.21 -4.79
N ILE A 8 21.38 9.62 -4.68
CA ILE A 8 21.55 8.28 -4.13
C ILE A 8 21.14 8.24 -2.65
N LEU A 9 21.54 9.24 -1.87
CA LEU A 9 21.14 9.36 -0.46
C LEU A 9 19.62 9.50 -0.31
N ILE A 10 18.98 10.32 -1.14
CA ILE A 10 17.51 10.48 -1.13
C ILE A 10 16.82 9.14 -1.44
N ARG A 11 17.30 8.38 -2.44
CA ARG A 11 16.74 7.05 -2.76
C ARG A 11 16.88 6.08 -1.59
N ILE A 12 18.05 6.02 -0.95
CA ILE A 12 18.29 5.17 0.23
C ILE A 12 17.39 5.57 1.40
N LEU A 13 17.24 6.87 1.66
CA LEU A 13 16.38 7.39 2.72
C LEU A 13 14.89 7.06 2.46
N LEU A 14 14.43 7.19 1.22
CA LEU A 14 13.08 6.79 0.82
C LEU A 14 12.86 5.29 1.04
N ILE A 15 13.80 4.43 0.63
CA ILE A 15 13.71 2.98 0.86
C ILE A 15 13.62 2.68 2.35
N ALA A 16 14.53 3.23 3.16
CA ALA A 16 14.55 3.03 4.60
C ALA A 16 13.23 3.48 5.23
N GLY A 17 12.70 4.64 4.82
CA GLY A 17 11.39 5.15 5.25
C GLY A 17 10.23 4.22 4.91
N PHE A 18 10.17 3.71 3.67
CA PHE A 18 9.14 2.76 3.26
C PHE A 18 9.23 1.44 4.03
N ILE A 19 10.43 0.90 4.24
CA ILE A 19 10.64 -0.32 5.05
C ILE A 19 10.17 -0.09 6.50
N ILE A 20 10.52 1.05 7.10
CA ILE A 20 10.08 1.41 8.45
C ILE A 20 8.56 1.51 8.52
N LEU A 21 7.91 2.16 7.55
CA LEU A 21 6.45 2.25 7.48
C LEU A 21 5.78 0.87 7.35
N TYR A 22 6.37 -0.03 6.57
CA TYR A 22 5.90 -1.40 6.43
C TYR A 22 6.02 -2.19 7.74
N PHE A 23 7.16 -2.11 8.42
CA PHE A 23 7.34 -2.70 9.75
C PHE A 23 6.39 -2.09 10.78
N LEU A 24 6.21 -0.76 10.75
CA LEU A 24 5.30 -0.04 11.63
C LEU A 24 3.86 -0.53 11.41
N ALA A 25 3.44 -0.75 10.17
CA ALA A 25 2.14 -1.32 9.85
C ALA A 25 2.00 -2.76 10.37
N ILE A 26 3.01 -3.62 10.20
CA ILE A 26 3.01 -4.98 10.79
C ILE A 26 2.84 -4.92 12.32
N VAL A 27 3.57 -4.02 12.98
CA VAL A 27 3.50 -3.82 14.44
C VAL A 27 2.13 -3.28 14.85
N LEU A 28 1.58 -2.29 14.14
CA LEU A 28 0.23 -1.76 14.38
C LEU A 28 -0.86 -2.83 14.19
N LEU A 29 -0.61 -3.81 13.34
CA LEU A 29 -1.49 -4.94 13.07
C LEU A 29 -1.34 -6.10 14.07
N ARG A 30 -0.45 -5.98 15.09
CA ARG A 30 -0.26 -7.05 16.09
C ARG A 30 -1.60 -7.53 16.65
N PRO A 31 -1.83 -8.85 16.75
CA PRO A 31 -3.12 -9.39 17.12
C PRO A 31 -3.41 -9.16 18.60
N TYR A 32 -4.42 -8.33 18.90
CA TYR A 32 -5.14 -8.43 20.17
C TYR A 32 -6.05 -9.67 20.08
N LEU A 33 -5.59 -10.78 20.66
CA LEU A 33 -6.20 -12.11 20.84
C LEU A 33 -7.20 -12.64 19.76
N PRO A 34 -6.89 -13.75 19.06
CA PRO A 34 -7.83 -14.36 18.12
C PRO A 34 -9.03 -15.01 18.84
N HIS A 35 -10.24 -14.51 18.58
CA HIS A 35 -11.48 -15.18 18.97
C HIS A 35 -11.69 -16.45 18.13
N ARG A 36 -11.82 -17.60 18.79
CA ARG A 36 -11.76 -18.95 18.19
C ARG A 36 -12.80 -19.23 17.07
N LYS A 37 -13.91 -18.50 17.06
CA LYS A 37 -15.12 -18.75 16.22
C LYS A 37 -15.11 -18.11 14.83
N HIS A 38 -14.30 -17.07 14.58
CA HIS A 38 -14.28 -16.33 13.29
C HIS A 38 -12.85 -16.06 12.77
N ARG A 39 -11.97 -17.08 12.87
CA ARG A 39 -10.55 -16.92 12.54
C ARG A 39 -10.31 -16.60 11.07
N PHE A 40 -11.06 -17.23 10.15
CA PHE A 40 -10.79 -17.13 8.72
C PHE A 40 -10.97 -15.71 8.16
N SER A 41 -12.14 -15.08 8.35
CA SER A 41 -12.39 -13.72 7.83
C SER A 41 -11.52 -12.65 8.52
N TYR A 42 -11.06 -12.89 9.75
CA TYR A 42 -10.13 -12.00 10.44
C TYR A 42 -8.71 -12.12 9.89
N LEU A 43 -8.26 -13.35 9.60
CA LEU A 43 -6.97 -13.61 8.95
C LEU A 43 -6.97 -13.09 7.51
N LEU A 44 -8.03 -13.33 6.75
CA LEU A 44 -8.18 -12.86 5.36
C LEU A 44 -8.04 -11.33 5.26
N LEU A 45 -8.65 -10.57 6.16
CA LEU A 45 -8.50 -9.11 6.19
C LEU A 45 -7.07 -8.67 6.50
N LYS A 46 -6.39 -9.36 7.43
CA LYS A 46 -5.00 -9.03 7.77
C LYS A 46 -4.04 -9.37 6.65
N VAL A 47 -4.19 -10.56 6.06
CA VAL A 47 -3.36 -11.04 4.96
C VAL A 47 -3.57 -10.12 3.76
N SER A 48 -4.83 -9.86 3.36
CA SER A 48 -5.11 -8.93 2.24
C SER A 48 -4.54 -7.54 2.48
N TYR A 49 -4.61 -7.00 3.70
CA TYR A 49 -4.00 -5.70 4.02
C TYR A 49 -2.47 -5.73 3.93
N LEU A 50 -1.81 -6.76 4.48
CA LEU A 50 -0.35 -6.91 4.40
C LEU A 50 0.12 -7.09 2.96
N THR A 51 -0.58 -7.91 2.18
CA THR A 51 -0.34 -8.10 0.75
C THR A 51 -0.48 -6.78 0.00
N TYR A 52 -1.56 -6.04 0.24
CA TYR A 52 -1.76 -4.72 -0.33
C TYR A 52 -0.61 -3.75 -0.01
N LEU A 53 -0.20 -3.68 1.26
CA LEU A 53 0.88 -2.79 1.69
C LEU A 53 2.23 -3.19 1.07
N PHE A 54 2.48 -4.49 0.94
CA PHE A 54 3.67 -5.01 0.28
C PHE A 54 3.71 -4.59 -1.20
N PHE A 55 2.61 -4.73 -1.94
CA PHE A 55 2.57 -4.31 -3.34
C PHE A 55 2.73 -2.82 -3.54
N ILE A 56 2.16 -2.00 -2.65
CA ILE A 56 2.45 -0.56 -2.63
C ILE A 56 3.94 -0.31 -2.46
N LEU A 57 4.57 -0.97 -1.49
CA LEU A 57 5.98 -0.76 -1.23
C LEU A 57 6.86 -1.14 -2.43
N VAL A 58 6.55 -2.27 -3.07
CA VAL A 58 7.21 -2.70 -4.31
C VAL A 58 7.00 -1.68 -5.44
N PHE A 59 5.79 -1.14 -5.59
CA PHE A 59 5.50 -0.13 -6.61
C PHE A 59 6.24 1.18 -6.36
N PHE A 60 6.25 1.70 -5.13
CA PHE A 60 7.00 2.91 -4.80
C PHE A 60 8.52 2.70 -4.92
N TYR A 61 8.99 1.49 -4.60
CA TYR A 61 10.37 1.09 -4.87
C TYR A 61 10.67 1.18 -6.37
N PHE A 62 9.82 0.60 -7.21
CA PHE A 62 9.94 0.71 -8.67
C PHE A 62 10.03 2.18 -9.11
N LEU A 63 9.10 3.04 -8.66
CA LEU A 63 9.10 4.46 -9.01
C LEU A 63 10.38 5.20 -8.57
N ALA A 64 10.91 4.91 -7.39
CA ALA A 64 12.10 5.57 -6.86
C ALA A 64 13.37 5.30 -7.68
N PHE A 65 13.43 4.14 -8.35
CA PHE A 65 14.56 3.70 -9.16
C PHE A 65 14.34 3.83 -10.67
N TYR A 66 13.10 4.05 -11.10
CA TYR A 66 12.77 4.28 -12.49
C TYR A 66 13.40 5.59 -12.96
N GLN A 67 14.20 5.54 -14.03
CA GLN A 67 15.04 6.66 -14.49
C GLN A 67 14.38 7.53 -15.57
N ASN A 68 13.21 7.11 -16.07
CA ASN A 68 12.51 7.81 -17.15
C ASN A 68 11.65 8.96 -16.60
N ASN A 69 11.28 9.90 -17.48
CA ASN A 69 10.51 11.11 -17.15
C ASN A 69 9.06 10.79 -16.78
N LEU A 70 8.84 10.29 -15.56
CA LEU A 70 7.54 9.94 -14.97
C LEU A 70 6.54 11.11 -14.94
N ASP A 71 7.00 12.34 -15.16
CA ASP A 71 6.22 13.58 -15.14
C ASP A 71 5.06 13.56 -16.14
N GLU A 72 5.22 12.91 -17.29
CA GLU A 72 4.17 12.77 -18.31
C GLU A 72 3.06 11.80 -17.88
N TYR A 73 3.41 10.82 -17.04
CA TYR A 73 2.47 9.80 -16.58
C TYR A 73 1.69 10.24 -15.34
N PHE A 74 2.31 10.96 -14.40
CA PHE A 74 1.69 11.38 -13.14
C PHE A 74 0.95 12.72 -13.26
N ASN A 75 -0.29 12.66 -13.74
CA ASN A 75 -1.20 13.80 -13.62
C ASN A 75 -1.78 13.95 -12.19
N THR A 76 -2.39 15.10 -11.91
CA THR A 76 -3.01 15.42 -10.60
C THR A 76 -4.03 14.37 -10.15
N ALA A 77 -4.85 13.85 -11.07
CA ALA A 77 -5.88 12.86 -10.74
C ALA A 77 -5.27 11.52 -10.28
N ARG A 78 -4.25 11.02 -10.98
CA ARG A 78 -3.53 9.79 -10.61
C ARG A 78 -2.80 9.95 -9.28
N LEU A 79 -2.18 11.12 -9.03
CA LEU A 79 -1.56 11.41 -7.74
C LEU A 79 -2.59 11.39 -6.60
N ILE A 80 -3.76 12.02 -6.76
CA ILE A 80 -4.85 11.97 -5.77
C ILE A 80 -5.29 10.52 -5.52
N LEU A 81 -5.45 9.70 -6.56
CA LEU A 81 -5.80 8.29 -6.41
C LEU A 81 -4.75 7.51 -5.63
N ILE A 82 -3.45 7.76 -5.88
CA ILE A 82 -2.35 7.16 -5.11
C ILE A 82 -2.45 7.57 -3.64
N PHE A 83 -2.63 8.86 -3.35
CA PHE A 83 -2.78 9.35 -1.98
C PHE A 83 -3.98 8.73 -1.26
N LEU A 84 -5.15 8.71 -1.91
CA LEU A 84 -6.34 8.07 -1.37
C LEU A 84 -6.08 6.58 -1.12
N SER A 85 -5.43 5.90 -2.07
CA SER A 85 -5.13 4.49 -1.93
C SER A 85 -4.20 4.23 -0.74
N LEU A 86 -3.22 5.09 -0.44
CA LEU A 86 -2.31 4.95 0.71
C LEU A 86 -3.02 5.11 2.06
N PHE A 87 -3.81 6.17 2.19
CA PHE A 87 -4.36 6.58 3.48
C PHE A 87 -5.70 5.93 3.80
N LEU A 88 -6.58 5.79 2.80
CA LEU A 88 -7.95 5.33 3.01
C LEU A 88 -8.01 3.92 3.64
N PRO A 89 -7.29 2.88 3.13
CA PRO A 89 -7.31 1.54 3.73
C PRO A 89 -6.79 1.53 5.16
N THR A 90 -5.75 2.32 5.44
CA THR A 90 -5.15 2.44 6.76
C THR A 90 -6.13 3.04 7.77
N ILE A 91 -6.78 4.16 7.41
CA ILE A 91 -7.79 4.83 8.25
C ILE A 91 -8.98 3.89 8.49
N ILE A 92 -9.49 3.28 7.44
CA ILE A 92 -10.55 2.28 7.50
C ILE A 92 -10.17 1.17 8.49
N MET A 93 -8.97 0.61 8.39
CA MET A 93 -8.53 -0.49 9.26
C MET A 93 -8.46 -0.08 10.74
N LEU A 94 -8.16 1.18 11.03
CA LEU A 94 -8.23 1.74 12.39
C LEU A 94 -9.70 1.91 12.85
N VAL A 95 -10.57 2.43 12.00
CA VAL A 95 -12.01 2.64 12.29
C VAL A 95 -12.73 1.32 12.59
N ARG A 96 -12.31 0.22 11.97
CA ARG A 96 -12.83 -1.14 12.24
C ARG A 96 -12.95 -1.45 13.73
N LYS A 97 -12.02 -0.96 14.57
CA LYS A 97 -12.04 -1.19 16.03
C LYS A 97 -13.37 -0.73 16.67
N LYS A 98 -14.02 0.30 16.11
CA LYS A 98 -15.30 0.85 16.58
C LYS A 98 -16.53 0.05 16.10
N ILE A 99 -16.42 -0.73 15.03
CA ILE A 99 -17.56 -1.44 14.43
C ILE A 99 -17.66 -2.85 15.03
N ARG A 100 -18.74 -3.13 15.77
CA ARG A 100 -18.99 -4.44 16.42
C ARG A 100 -20.05 -5.30 15.71
N HIS A 101 -21.15 -4.70 15.24
CA HIS A 101 -22.34 -5.45 14.78
C HIS A 101 -22.26 -6.04 13.38
N LYS A 102 -21.41 -5.52 12.48
CA LYS A 102 -21.28 -6.01 11.08
C LYS A 102 -19.84 -6.45 10.71
N ARG A 103 -19.08 -6.94 11.70
CA ARG A 103 -17.66 -7.28 11.55
C ARG A 103 -17.36 -8.29 10.43
N HIS A 104 -18.23 -9.27 10.20
CA HIS A 104 -18.01 -10.28 9.16
C HIS A 104 -18.09 -9.68 7.75
N LEU A 105 -19.19 -8.99 7.44
CA LEU A 105 -19.39 -8.30 6.15
C LEU A 105 -18.30 -7.25 5.92
N TYR A 106 -17.98 -6.47 6.95
CA TYR A 106 -16.92 -5.47 6.91
C TYR A 106 -15.57 -6.10 6.50
N ASN A 107 -15.18 -7.21 7.15
CA ASN A 107 -13.90 -7.86 6.82
C ASN A 107 -13.85 -8.33 5.35
N TRP A 108 -14.96 -8.85 4.82
CA TRP A 108 -15.02 -9.33 3.44
C TRP A 108 -14.91 -8.18 2.44
N VAL A 109 -15.75 -7.14 2.59
CA VAL A 109 -15.74 -5.96 1.70
C VAL A 109 -14.36 -5.30 1.69
N PHE A 110 -13.74 -5.13 2.85
CA PHE A 110 -12.43 -4.48 2.91
C PHE A 110 -11.29 -5.36 2.42
N SER A 111 -11.40 -6.68 2.51
CA SER A 111 -10.42 -7.57 1.88
C SER A 111 -10.46 -7.44 0.36
N VAL A 112 -11.67 -7.41 -0.22
CA VAL A 112 -11.86 -7.16 -1.67
C VAL A 112 -11.32 -5.78 -2.06
N PHE A 113 -11.58 -4.77 -1.24
CA PHE A 113 -11.05 -3.42 -1.46
C PHE A 113 -9.52 -3.38 -1.48
N HIS A 114 -8.83 -4.07 -0.56
CA HIS A 114 -7.36 -4.20 -0.60
C HIS A 114 -6.87 -4.85 -1.91
N PHE A 115 -7.53 -5.92 -2.36
CA PHE A 115 -7.19 -6.56 -3.63
C PHE A 115 -7.43 -5.65 -4.83
N ALA A 116 -8.52 -4.87 -4.84
CA ALA A 116 -8.78 -3.90 -5.90
C ALA A 116 -7.66 -2.87 -6.00
N ILE A 117 -7.11 -2.43 -4.86
CA ILE A 117 -5.97 -1.52 -4.86
C ILE A 117 -4.70 -2.20 -5.38
N VAL A 118 -4.44 -3.46 -5.01
CA VAL A 118 -3.31 -4.22 -5.60
C VAL A 118 -3.42 -4.25 -7.13
N VAL A 119 -4.60 -4.56 -7.66
CA VAL A 119 -4.86 -4.57 -9.10
C VAL A 119 -4.62 -3.19 -9.72
N PHE A 120 -5.07 -2.12 -9.06
CA PHE A 120 -4.83 -0.74 -9.50
C PHE A 120 -3.32 -0.44 -9.64
N TYR A 121 -2.49 -0.80 -8.64
CA TYR A 121 -1.04 -0.61 -8.72
C TYR A 121 -0.37 -1.47 -9.79
N PHE A 122 -0.83 -2.70 -10.00
CA PHE A 122 -0.37 -3.53 -11.11
C PHE A 122 -0.69 -2.91 -12.48
N MET A 123 -1.91 -2.43 -12.67
CA MET A 123 -2.29 -1.74 -13.90
C MET A 123 -1.40 -0.52 -14.13
N MET A 124 -1.14 0.27 -13.08
CA MET A 124 -0.24 1.40 -13.19
C MET A 124 1.18 0.99 -13.56
N TYR A 125 1.71 -0.08 -12.96
CA TYR A 125 3.03 -0.60 -13.28
C TYR A 125 3.17 -0.96 -14.76
N PHE A 126 2.22 -1.75 -15.30
CA PHE A 126 2.25 -2.13 -16.72
C PHE A 126 2.05 -0.94 -17.66
N GLN A 127 1.20 0.02 -17.30
CA GLN A 127 1.04 1.24 -18.09
C GLN A 127 2.30 2.08 -18.13
N ILE A 128 3.06 2.17 -17.03
CA ILE A 128 4.35 2.86 -17.01
C ILE A 128 5.33 2.13 -17.93
N LEU A 129 5.46 0.81 -17.83
CA LEU A 129 6.34 0.05 -18.73
C LEU A 129 5.99 0.27 -20.20
N ALA A 130 4.72 0.13 -20.57
CA ALA A 130 4.26 0.29 -21.95
C ALA A 130 4.42 1.72 -22.52
N LEU A 131 4.64 2.73 -21.66
CA LEU A 131 4.83 4.11 -22.10
C LEU A 131 6.30 4.43 -22.43
N TYR A 132 7.24 3.64 -21.94
CA TYR A 132 8.70 3.87 -22.11
C TYR A 132 9.47 2.64 -22.61
N ASP A 133 8.77 1.60 -23.05
CA ASP A 133 9.30 0.56 -23.97
C ASP A 133 9.28 1.11 -25.42
#